data_AF-A0A7C4BBG8-F1
#
_entry.id   AF-A0A7C4BBG8-F1
#
_cell.length_a   1.000
_cell.length_b   1.000
_cell.length_c   1.000
_cell.angle_alpha   90.00
_cell.angle_beta   90.00
_cell.angle_gamma   90.00
#
_symmetry.space_group_name_H-M   'P 1'
#
loop_
_entity.id
_entity.type
_entity.pdbx_description
1 polymer ?
#
loop_
_entity_poly.entity_id
_entity_poly.type
_entity_poly.pdbx_seq_one_letter_code
_entity_poly.pdbx_strand_id
1 'polypeptide(L)'
;MVRRLAALEKLLNTLPGFRGYRKKEHVREDDKLVREYIVRILSEAIRDLEEAIANLAEYDFKTAEIYDTILRDLRTATDKIRWAEHGYAPHYNIAKIQEEDLEKIREVDSSLVDDAEKLRGFVSDLKKDAMLKNPVRDRAPQLAQLISDLRSRLIEREKIVRGWAQ
;
A
#
# COMPACT_ATOMS: atom_id res chain seq x y z
N MET A 1 10.97 16.91 0.45
CA MET A 1 9.86 16.91 -0.54
C MET A 1 10.15 16.04 -1.78
N VAL A 2 11.42 15.87 -2.21
CA VAL A 2 11.80 15.19 -3.48
C VAL A 2 11.49 13.69 -3.57
N ARG A 3 11.49 12.93 -2.45
CA ARG A 3 11.40 11.46 -2.50
C ARG A 3 10.07 10.88 -3.00
N ARG A 4 8.96 11.60 -2.79
CA ARG A 4 7.60 11.11 -3.07
C ARG A 4 7.35 11.01 -4.58
N LEU A 5 7.60 12.09 -5.32
CA LEU A 5 7.39 12.12 -6.78
C LEU A 5 8.18 11.03 -7.52
N ALA A 6 9.36 10.66 -7.02
CA ALA A 6 10.18 9.58 -7.59
C ALA A 6 9.47 8.22 -7.64
N ALA A 7 8.53 7.94 -6.73
CA ALA A 7 7.78 6.68 -6.72
C ALA A 7 6.83 6.57 -7.92
N LEU A 8 6.07 7.64 -8.20
CA LEU A 8 5.18 7.68 -9.36
C LEU A 8 5.94 7.83 -10.68
N GLU A 9 7.07 8.53 -10.68
CA GLU A 9 7.97 8.57 -11.84
C GLU A 9 8.50 7.19 -12.20
N LYS A 10 8.77 6.32 -11.22
CA LYS A 10 9.09 4.91 -11.50
C LYS A 10 7.92 4.20 -12.15
N LEU A 11 6.69 4.46 -11.71
CA LEU A 11 5.48 3.84 -12.31
C LEU A 11 5.29 4.23 -13.78
N LEU A 12 5.65 5.45 -14.19
CA LEU A 12 5.60 5.85 -15.60
C LEU A 12 6.48 4.96 -16.49
N ASN A 13 7.55 4.39 -15.93
CA ASN A 13 8.47 3.51 -16.65
C ASN A 13 8.12 2.02 -16.51
N THR A 14 7.37 1.64 -15.48
CA THR A 14 7.11 0.22 -15.14
C THR A 14 5.68 -0.23 -15.40
N LEU A 15 4.71 0.69 -15.47
CA LEU A 15 3.30 0.40 -15.72
C LEU A 15 2.87 0.95 -17.08
N PRO A 16 2.76 0.08 -18.11
CA PRO A 16 2.19 0.45 -19.39
C PRO A 16 0.81 1.09 -19.22
N GLY A 17 0.60 2.25 -19.85
CA GLY A 17 -0.68 2.96 -19.80
C GLY A 17 -0.86 3.90 -18.62
N PHE A 18 0.04 3.91 -17.63
CA PHE A 18 0.02 4.91 -16.56
C PHE A 18 0.50 6.27 -17.07
N ARG A 19 -0.28 7.33 -16.83
CA ARG A 19 -0.04 8.68 -17.34
C ARG A 19 0.29 9.69 -16.25
N GLY A 20 0.36 9.26 -14.99
CA GLY A 20 0.83 10.08 -13.87
C GLY A 20 -0.13 11.17 -13.42
N TYR A 21 -1.43 10.98 -13.62
CA TYR A 21 -2.49 11.95 -13.30
C TYR A 21 -2.34 13.29 -14.04
N ARG A 22 -1.71 13.28 -15.22
CA ARG A 22 -1.47 14.51 -16.01
C ARG A 22 -2.74 15.10 -16.64
N LYS A 23 -3.79 14.29 -16.81
CA LYS A 23 -5.03 14.69 -17.45
C LYS A 23 -6.23 14.03 -16.77
N LYS A 24 -7.26 14.82 -16.48
CA LYS A 24 -8.49 14.36 -15.80
C LYS A 24 -9.21 13.20 -16.51
N GLU A 25 -9.11 13.16 -17.84
CA GLU A 25 -9.67 12.13 -18.71
C GLU A 25 -9.03 10.75 -18.56
N HIS A 26 -7.91 10.65 -17.86
CA HIS A 26 -7.21 9.38 -17.59
C HIS A 26 -7.12 9.01 -16.11
N VAL A 27 -7.80 9.77 -15.24
CA VAL A 27 -7.70 9.60 -13.78
C VAL A 27 -8.13 8.22 -13.34
N ARG A 28 -9.17 7.65 -13.97
CA ARG A 28 -9.71 6.35 -13.58
C ARG A 28 -8.75 5.22 -13.91
N GLU A 29 -8.15 5.27 -15.10
CA GLU A 29 -7.15 4.31 -15.54
C GLU A 29 -5.90 4.39 -14.66
N ASP A 30 -5.42 5.61 -14.40
CA ASP A 30 -4.25 5.85 -13.56
C ASP A 30 -4.49 5.37 -12.11
N ASP A 31 -5.66 5.69 -11.54
CA ASP A 31 -6.16 5.25 -10.23
C ASP A 31 -6.18 3.73 -10.12
N LYS A 32 -6.73 3.06 -11.13
CA LYS A 32 -6.76 1.59 -11.18
C LYS A 32 -5.36 0.99 -11.22
N LEU A 33 -4.49 1.48 -12.12
CA LEU A 33 -3.13 0.96 -12.28
C LEU A 33 -2.29 1.12 -11.00
N VAL A 34 -2.41 2.26 -10.32
CA VAL A 34 -1.72 2.50 -9.05
C VAL A 34 -2.22 1.54 -7.97
N ARG A 35 -3.54 1.36 -7.81
CA ARG A 35 -4.08 0.43 -6.83
C ARG A 35 -3.66 -1.01 -7.10
N GLU A 36 -3.71 -1.47 -8.35
CA GLU A 36 -3.26 -2.81 -8.74
C GLU A 36 -1.79 -3.02 -8.41
N TYR A 37 -0.95 -2.01 -8.68
CA TYR A 37 0.47 -2.04 -8.32
C TYR A 37 0.70 -2.15 -6.81
N ILE A 38 0.01 -1.34 -6.00
CA ILE A 38 0.11 -1.40 -4.55
C ILE A 38 -0.34 -2.77 -4.03
N VAL A 39 -1.49 -3.28 -4.51
CA VAL A 39 -2.00 -4.61 -4.12
C VAL A 39 -1.00 -5.70 -4.45
N ARG A 40 -0.33 -5.64 -5.61
CA ARG A 40 0.71 -6.60 -5.99
C ARG A 40 1.86 -6.62 -4.99
N ILE A 41 2.38 -5.45 -4.62
CA ILE A 41 3.47 -5.31 -3.64
C ILE A 41 3.06 -5.82 -2.26
N LEU A 42 1.88 -5.42 -1.78
CA LEU A 42 1.42 -5.85 -0.46
C LEU A 42 1.14 -7.36 -0.46
N SER A 43 0.71 -7.94 -1.58
CA SER A 43 0.56 -9.40 -1.71
C SER A 43 1.90 -10.15 -1.68
N GLU A 44 2.99 -9.53 -2.16
CA GLU A 44 4.35 -10.05 -1.95
C GLU A 44 4.73 -9.99 -0.46
N ALA A 45 4.51 -8.85 0.19
CA ALA A 45 4.79 -8.70 1.62
C ALA A 45 3.96 -9.65 2.50
N ILE A 46 2.69 -9.89 2.16
CA ILE A 46 1.83 -10.87 2.85
C ILE A 46 2.45 -12.26 2.80
N ARG A 47 2.89 -12.71 1.62
CA ARG A 47 3.55 -14.02 1.45
C ARG A 47 4.85 -14.10 2.23
N ASP A 48 5.68 -13.06 2.17
CA ASP A 48 6.93 -13.03 2.93
C ASP A 48 6.68 -13.05 4.45
N LEU A 49 5.62 -12.40 4.94
CA LEU A 49 5.26 -12.42 6.35
C LEU A 49 4.70 -13.78 6.78
N GLU A 50 3.91 -14.44 5.94
CA GLU A 50 3.44 -15.82 6.16
C GLU A 50 4.62 -16.80 6.29
N GLU A 51 5.61 -16.70 5.39
CA GLU A 51 6.84 -17.48 5.47
C GLU A 51 7.63 -17.16 6.75
N ALA A 52 7.75 -15.89 7.14
CA ALA A 52 8.42 -15.51 8.38
C ALA A 52 7.72 -16.09 9.62
N ILE A 53 6.39 -16.04 9.67
CA ILE A 53 5.56 -16.61 10.75
C ILE A 53 5.76 -18.13 10.82
N ALA A 54 5.76 -18.81 9.66
CA ALA A 54 5.98 -20.26 9.61
C ALA A 54 7.36 -20.65 10.17
N ASN A 55 8.42 -19.91 9.79
CA ASN A 55 9.76 -20.11 10.36
C ASN A 55 9.78 -19.88 11.88
N LEU A 56 9.17 -18.78 12.35
CA LEU A 56 9.10 -18.46 13.78
C LEU A 56 8.35 -19.51 14.59
N ALA A 57 7.30 -20.12 14.02
CA ALA A 57 6.51 -21.15 14.71
C ALA A 57 7.36 -22.37 15.11
N GLU A 58 8.50 -22.60 14.47
CA GLU A 58 9.42 -23.70 14.80
C GLU A 58 10.24 -23.46 16.08
N TYR A 59 10.47 -22.20 16.48
CA TYR A 59 11.41 -21.88 17.57
C TYR A 59 10.99 -20.73 18.51
N ASP A 60 10.07 -19.86 18.12
CA ASP A 60 9.51 -18.78 18.94
C ASP A 60 8.02 -18.55 18.62
N PHE A 61 7.19 -19.48 19.09
CA PHE A 61 5.74 -19.48 18.89
C PHE A 61 5.06 -18.18 19.36
N LYS A 62 5.52 -17.59 20.47
CA LYS A 62 4.92 -16.35 20.99
C LYS A 62 5.15 -15.17 20.05
N THR A 63 6.32 -15.10 19.43
CA THR A 63 6.59 -14.07 18.42
C THR A 63 5.82 -14.34 17.12
N ALA A 64 5.64 -15.61 16.74
CA ALA A 64 4.80 -15.99 15.60
C ALA A 64 3.34 -15.51 15.76
N GLU A 65 2.72 -15.68 16.93
CA GLU A 65 1.33 -15.21 17.19
C GLU A 65 1.18 -13.68 17.08
N ILE A 66 2.19 -12.92 17.52
CA ILE A 66 2.20 -11.47 17.38
C ILE A 66 2.17 -11.09 15.89
N TYR A 67 3.01 -11.73 15.08
CA TYR A 67 3.05 -11.47 13.64
C TYR A 67 1.80 -11.97 12.91
N ASP A 68 1.16 -13.06 13.33
CA ASP A 68 -0.12 -13.50 12.77
C ASP A 68 -1.22 -12.45 12.96
N THR A 69 -1.26 -11.80 14.12
CA THR A 69 -2.19 -10.68 14.38
C THR A 69 -1.92 -9.52 13.40
N ILE A 70 -0.65 -9.15 13.23
CA ILE A 70 -0.23 -8.08 12.31
C ILE A 70 -0.54 -8.43 10.84
N LEU A 71 -0.37 -9.69 10.45
CA LEU A 71 -0.69 -10.19 9.11
C LEU A 71 -2.18 -9.98 8.77
N ARG A 72 -3.08 -10.18 9.73
CA ARG A 72 -4.53 -9.94 9.54
C ARG A 72 -4.81 -8.46 9.24
N ASP A 73 -4.12 -7.54 9.92
CA ASP A 73 -4.24 -6.11 9.65
C ASP A 73 -3.73 -5.73 8.26
N LEU A 74 -2.59 -6.30 7.84
CA LEU A 74 -2.03 -6.09 6.50
C LEU A 74 -2.97 -6.63 5.40
N ARG A 75 -3.54 -7.82 5.58
CA ARG A 75 -4.54 -8.38 4.65
C ARG A 75 -5.76 -7.47 4.55
N THR A 76 -6.30 -7.03 5.69
CA THR A 76 -7.44 -6.11 5.73
C THR A 76 -7.15 -4.79 5.00
N ALA A 77 -5.96 -4.21 5.20
CA ALA A 77 -5.55 -3.00 4.48
C ALA A 77 -5.44 -3.25 2.97
N THR A 78 -4.84 -4.37 2.57
CA THR A 78 -4.68 -4.75 1.16
C THR A 78 -6.02 -4.96 0.46
N ASP A 79 -6.97 -5.63 1.12
CA ASP A 79 -8.30 -5.87 0.59
C ASP A 79 -9.09 -4.57 0.41
N LYS A 80 -8.96 -3.62 1.33
CA LYS A 80 -9.57 -2.28 1.16
C LYS A 80 -9.09 -1.58 -0.10
N ILE A 81 -7.79 -1.70 -0.44
CA ILE A 81 -7.24 -1.13 -1.68
C ILE A 81 -7.81 -1.88 -2.89
N ARG A 82 -7.80 -3.21 -2.84
CA ARG A 82 -8.28 -4.07 -3.93
C ARG A 82 -9.74 -3.81 -4.30
N TRP A 83 -10.60 -3.65 -3.30
CA TRP A 83 -12.04 -3.54 -3.48
C TRP A 83 -12.58 -2.10 -3.41
N ALA A 84 -11.70 -1.09 -3.38
CA ALA A 84 -12.08 0.31 -3.27
C ALA A 84 -13.14 0.74 -4.30
N GLU A 85 -13.09 0.23 -5.54
CA GLU A 85 -14.07 0.53 -6.60
C GLU A 85 -15.48 0.00 -6.32
N HIS A 86 -15.63 -1.09 -5.57
CA HIS A 86 -16.92 -1.76 -5.38
C HIS A 86 -17.75 -1.13 -4.27
N GLY A 87 -17.10 -0.44 -3.32
CA GLY A 87 -17.76 0.23 -2.19
C GLY A 87 -17.84 1.76 -2.31
N TYR A 88 -17.00 2.38 -3.14
CA TYR A 88 -16.94 3.84 -3.27
C TYR A 88 -17.20 4.29 -4.70
N ALA A 89 -18.40 4.84 -4.89
CA ALA A 89 -18.83 5.69 -5.99
C ALA A 89 -18.27 5.30 -7.38
N PRO A 90 -19.00 4.50 -8.17
CA PRO A 90 -18.68 4.23 -9.58
C PRO A 90 -18.76 5.48 -10.48
N HIS A 91 -18.88 6.67 -9.90
CA HIS A 91 -19.30 7.90 -10.57
C HIS A 91 -18.39 9.07 -10.19
N TYR A 92 -17.11 8.99 -10.53
CA TYR A 92 -16.29 10.19 -10.64
C TYR A 92 -16.96 11.13 -11.64
N ASN A 93 -17.40 12.31 -11.21
CA ASN A 93 -17.81 13.33 -12.17
C ASN A 93 -16.56 14.01 -12.71
N ILE A 94 -16.02 13.49 -13.83
CA ILE A 94 -14.77 13.98 -14.43
C ILE A 94 -14.84 15.50 -14.72
N ALA A 95 -16.03 16.05 -14.96
CA ALA A 95 -16.21 17.49 -15.17
C ALA A 95 -15.94 18.33 -13.92
N LYS A 96 -16.08 17.75 -12.71
CA LYS A 96 -15.84 18.42 -11.43
C LYS A 96 -14.39 18.32 -10.94
N ILE A 97 -13.58 17.43 -11.50
CA ILE A 97 -12.18 17.27 -11.10
C ILE A 97 -11.37 18.47 -11.59
N GLN A 98 -10.73 19.18 -10.65
CA GLN A 98 -9.84 20.31 -10.93
C GLN A 98 -8.36 19.86 -10.93
N GLU A 99 -7.47 20.70 -11.44
CA GLU A 99 -6.03 20.37 -11.49
C GLU A 99 -5.42 20.20 -10.09
N GLU A 100 -5.91 20.97 -9.12
CA GLU A 100 -5.51 20.88 -7.72
C GLU A 100 -5.88 19.52 -7.11
N ASP A 101 -6.95 18.88 -7.59
CA ASP A 101 -7.34 17.55 -7.14
C ASP A 101 -6.47 16.45 -7.75
N LEU A 102 -6.00 16.66 -8.99
CA LEU A 102 -5.01 15.77 -9.62
C LEU A 102 -3.69 15.79 -8.87
N GLU A 103 -3.27 16.96 -8.38
CA GLU A 103 -2.08 17.08 -7.55
C GLU A 103 -2.26 16.35 -6.21
N LYS A 104 -3.38 16.57 -5.51
CA LYS A 104 -3.67 15.91 -4.22
C LYS A 104 -3.65 14.38 -4.36
N ILE A 105 -4.34 13.83 -5.36
CA ILE A 105 -4.34 12.37 -5.55
C ILE A 105 -2.95 11.86 -5.88
N ARG A 106 -2.19 12.59 -6.70
CA ARG A 106 -0.83 12.24 -7.07
C ARG A 106 0.08 12.16 -5.84
N GLU A 107 0.01 13.13 -4.94
CA GLU A 107 0.82 13.15 -3.71
C GLU A 107 0.47 12.01 -2.75
N VAL A 108 -0.84 11.73 -2.56
CA VAL A 108 -1.29 10.67 -1.67
C VAL A 108 -0.95 9.30 -2.24
N ASP A 109 -1.19 9.07 -3.53
CA ASP A 109 -0.89 7.80 -4.20
C ASP A 109 0.60 7.52 -4.27
N SER A 110 1.40 8.54 -4.54
CA SER A 110 2.85 8.48 -4.41
C SER A 110 3.28 8.01 -3.02
N SER A 111 2.67 8.57 -1.97
CA SER A 111 2.99 8.21 -0.58
C SER A 111 2.55 6.77 -0.24
N LEU A 112 1.42 6.31 -0.78
CA LEU A 112 0.95 4.93 -0.63
C LEU A 112 1.88 3.92 -1.32
N VAL A 113 2.38 4.26 -2.51
CA VAL A 113 3.38 3.45 -3.21
C VAL A 113 4.67 3.35 -2.38
N ASP A 114 5.17 4.48 -1.88
CA ASP A 114 6.36 4.51 -1.02
C ASP A 114 6.20 3.65 0.23
N ASP A 115 5.03 3.67 0.85
CA ASP A 115 4.73 2.83 2.01
C ASP A 115 4.71 1.35 1.69
N ALA A 116 4.03 0.98 0.61
CA ALA A 116 3.95 -0.41 0.20
C ALA A 116 5.36 -0.96 -0.09
N GLU A 117 6.20 -0.18 -0.77
CA GLU A 117 7.60 -0.51 -1.04
C GLU A 117 8.43 -0.65 0.25
N LYS A 118 8.29 0.29 1.20
CA LYS A 118 8.96 0.21 2.52
C LYS A 118 8.51 -1.02 3.30
N LEU A 119 7.22 -1.30 3.31
CA LEU A 119 6.63 -2.45 4.01
C LEU A 119 7.14 -3.76 3.38
N ARG A 120 7.15 -3.87 2.05
CA ARG A 120 7.74 -5.03 1.36
C ARG A 120 9.20 -5.22 1.72
N GLY A 121 10.01 -4.15 1.70
CA GLY A 121 11.43 -4.22 2.09
C GLY A 121 11.59 -4.68 3.54
N PHE A 122 10.85 -4.07 4.46
CA PHE A 122 10.89 -4.41 5.88
C PHE A 122 10.53 -5.87 6.14
N VAL A 123 9.45 -6.37 5.52
CA VAL A 123 9.01 -7.75 5.69
C VAL A 123 9.99 -8.74 5.04
N SER A 124 10.57 -8.39 3.90
CA SER A 124 11.60 -9.23 3.26
C SER A 124 12.82 -9.41 4.17
N ASP A 125 13.26 -8.34 4.84
CA ASP A 125 14.39 -8.42 5.79
C ASP A 125 13.99 -9.13 7.09
N LEU A 126 12.77 -8.90 7.60
CA LEU A 126 12.19 -9.68 8.70
C LEU A 126 12.21 -11.18 8.41
N LYS A 127 11.80 -11.58 7.19
CA LYS A 127 11.78 -12.98 6.77
C LYS A 127 13.17 -13.60 6.79
N LYS A 128 14.18 -12.89 6.26
CA LYS A 128 15.58 -13.36 6.29
C LYS A 128 16.05 -13.59 7.72
N ASP A 129 15.79 -12.65 8.60
CA ASP A 129 16.18 -12.77 10.01
C ASP A 129 15.44 -13.89 10.73
N ALA A 130 14.15 -14.07 10.47
CA ALA A 130 13.37 -15.19 10.99
C ALA A 130 13.93 -16.55 10.51
N MET A 131 14.31 -16.65 9.23
CA MET A 131 14.92 -17.88 8.68
C MET A 131 16.29 -18.18 9.32
N LEU A 132 17.07 -17.15 9.64
CA LEU A 132 18.36 -17.28 10.31
C LEU A 132 18.24 -17.44 11.84
N LYS A 133 17.03 -17.47 12.38
CA LYS A 133 16.72 -17.54 13.82
C LYS A 133 17.27 -16.35 14.62
N ASN A 134 17.45 -15.20 13.96
CA ASN A 134 17.78 -13.96 14.64
C ASN A 134 16.56 -13.46 15.43
N PRO A 135 16.73 -12.80 16.59
CA PRO A 135 15.63 -12.19 17.32
C PRO A 135 14.94 -11.11 16.47
N VAL A 136 13.63 -11.22 16.30
CA VAL A 136 12.83 -10.28 15.50
C VAL A 136 11.62 -9.71 16.24
N ARG A 137 11.42 -10.04 17.52
CA ARG A 137 10.23 -9.64 18.27
C ARG A 137 10.11 -8.12 18.43
N ASP A 138 11.24 -7.44 18.61
CA ASP A 138 11.37 -5.99 18.74
C ASP A 138 10.99 -5.21 17.47
N ARG A 139 10.92 -5.89 16.32
CA ARG A 139 10.49 -5.31 15.04
C ARG A 139 8.98 -5.25 14.86
N ALA A 140 8.21 -5.99 15.65
CA ALA A 140 6.76 -6.07 15.51
C ALA A 140 6.06 -4.69 15.66
N PRO A 141 6.41 -3.83 16.63
CA PRO A 141 5.83 -2.49 16.75
C PRO A 141 6.07 -1.62 15.51
N GLN A 142 7.26 -1.73 14.90
CA GLN A 142 7.58 -0.97 13.69
C GLN A 142 6.76 -1.45 12.49
N LEU A 143 6.59 -2.76 12.31
CA LEU A 143 5.72 -3.29 11.25
C LEU A 143 4.26 -2.85 11.43
N ALA A 144 3.75 -2.93 12.68
CA ALA A 144 2.42 -2.47 13.01
C ALA A 144 2.23 -0.96 12.69
N GLN A 145 3.24 -0.14 12.99
CA GLN A 145 3.22 1.28 12.65
C GLN A 145 3.19 1.52 11.14
N LEU A 146 4.01 0.81 10.36
CA LEU A 146 4.00 0.93 8.89
C LEU A 146 2.62 0.59 8.30
N ILE A 147 1.94 -0.42 8.83
CA ILE A 147 0.57 -0.79 8.42
C ILE A 147 -0.43 0.28 8.84
N SER A 148 -0.30 0.84 10.04
CA SER A 148 -1.14 1.93 10.54
C SER A 148 -1.01 3.19 9.67
N ASP A 149 0.22 3.54 9.28
CA ASP A 149 0.51 4.68 8.42
C ASP A 149 -0.09 4.49 7.02
N LEU A 150 0.06 3.28 6.45
CA LEU A 150 -0.57 2.91 5.19
C LEU A 150 -2.09 3.08 5.27
N ARG A 151 -2.73 2.52 6.31
CA ARG A 151 -4.18 2.64 6.55
C ARG A 151 -4.63 4.09 6.68
N SER A 152 -3.86 4.93 7.35
CA SER A 152 -4.18 6.34 7.54
C SER A 152 -4.14 7.09 6.21
N ARG A 153 -3.17 6.80 5.34
CA ARG A 153 -3.11 7.34 3.98
C ARG A 153 -4.23 6.85 3.08
N LEU A 154 -4.70 5.61 3.25
CA LEU A 154 -5.89 5.13 2.54
C LEU A 154 -7.14 5.93 2.90
N ILE A 155 -7.31 6.27 4.18
CA ILE A 155 -8.43 7.11 4.64
C ILE A 155 -8.34 8.51 4.03
N GLU A 156 -7.14 9.10 3.96
CA GLU A 156 -6.91 10.39 3.32
C GLU A 156 -7.28 10.36 1.82
N ARG A 157 -6.82 9.33 1.12
CA ARG A 157 -7.16 9.07 -0.28
C ARG A 157 -8.67 8.96 -0.49
N GLU A 158 -9.36 8.21 0.35
CA GLU A 158 -10.81 8.03 0.28
C GLU A 158 -11.56 9.37 0.40
N LYS A 159 -11.08 10.29 1.25
CA LYS A 159 -11.68 11.64 1.39
C LYS A 159 -11.56 12.45 0.09
N ILE A 160 -10.40 12.39 -0.57
CA ILE A 160 -10.17 13.08 -1.85
C ILE A 160 -11.13 12.52 -2.90
N VAL A 161 -11.13 11.20 -3.08
CA VAL A 161 -11.94 10.49 -4.08
C VAL A 161 -13.43 10.72 -3.88
N ARG A 162 -13.93 10.66 -2.64
CA ARG A 162 -15.34 10.96 -2.33
C ARG A 162 -15.72 12.40 -2.67
N GLY A 163 -14.79 13.35 -2.55
CA GLY A 163 -15.02 14.74 -2.97
C GLY A 163 -15.32 14.87 -4.47
N TRP A 164 -14.84 13.94 -5.31
CA TRP A 164 -15.10 13.94 -6.75
C TRP A 164 -16.46 13.36 -7.15
N ALA A 165 -17.14 12.69 -6.21
CA ALA A 165 -18.45 12.08 -6.41
C ALA A 165 -19.63 13.01 -6.03
N GLN A 166 -19.36 14.09 -5.29
CA GLN A 166 -20.36 15.06 -4.82
C GLN A 166 -20.64 16.15 -5.84
#